data_AF-A0A1F5HLB9-F1
#
_entry.id   AF-A0A1F5HLB9-F1
#
_cell.length_a   1.000
_cell.length_b   1.000
_cell.length_c   1.000
_cell.angle_alpha   90.00
_cell.angle_beta   90.00
_cell.angle_gamma   90.00
#
_symmetry.space_group_name_H-M   'P 1'
#
loop_
_entity.id
_entity.type
_entity.pdbx_description
1 polymer ?
#
loop_
_entity_poly.entity_id
_entity_poly.type
_entity_poly.pdbx_seq_one_letter_code
_entity_poly.pdbx_strand_id
1 'polypeptide(L)'
;MDTSAKVYTPEQVASMLQLSKNTVYGLISRGEIIAKRIGKVYRIPAKSLSFVFEGLDYDLYLAEQEDLKNLPKIKKSLSKTRSKLWLKKSRSS
;
A
#
# COMPACT_ATOMS: atom_id res chain seq x y z
N MET A 1 24.04 9.51 3.91
CA MET A 1 23.29 8.28 4.22
C MET A 1 23.47 7.34 3.04
N ASP A 2 24.20 6.24 3.22
CA ASP A 2 24.45 5.27 2.14
C ASP A 2 23.15 4.66 1.60
N THR A 3 22.74 5.12 0.42
CA THR A 3 21.67 4.50 -0.38
C THR A 3 22.20 3.22 -1.03
N SER A 4 22.71 2.29 -0.24
CA SER A 4 23.06 0.95 -0.72
C SER A 4 21.75 0.22 -1.03
N ALA A 5 21.45 0.08 -2.32
CA ALA A 5 20.30 -0.68 -2.79
C ALA A 5 20.48 -2.16 -2.39
N LYS A 6 19.91 -2.55 -1.23
CA LYS A 6 19.95 -3.93 -0.76
C LYS A 6 19.28 -4.84 -1.78
N VAL A 7 19.96 -5.93 -2.12
CA VAL A 7 19.48 -6.97 -3.05
C VAL A 7 19.56 -8.33 -2.36
N TYR A 8 18.59 -9.18 -2.67
CA TYR A 8 18.41 -10.50 -2.09
C TYR A 8 18.44 -11.59 -3.16
N THR A 9 18.79 -12.82 -2.78
CA THR A 9 18.61 -13.99 -3.65
C THR A 9 17.21 -14.59 -3.47
N PRO A 10 16.72 -15.42 -4.40
CA PRO A 10 15.47 -16.13 -4.24
C PRO A 10 15.41 -16.96 -2.96
N GLU A 11 16.54 -17.55 -2.53
CA GLU A 11 16.60 -18.28 -1.26
C GLU A 11 16.38 -17.38 -0.06
N GLN A 12 17.02 -16.20 -0.04
CA GLN A 12 16.85 -15.25 1.06
C GLN A 12 15.42 -14.73 1.12
N VAL A 13 14.82 -14.42 -0.04
CA VAL A 13 13.43 -13.99 -0.12
C VAL A 13 12.46 -15.08 0.32
N ALA A 14 12.72 -16.34 -0.05
CA ALA A 14 11.95 -17.48 0.41
C ALA A 14 11.95 -17.59 1.94
N SER A 15 13.11 -17.42 2.58
CA SER A 15 13.20 -17.40 4.05
C SER A 15 12.49 -16.21 4.68
N MET A 16 12.59 -15.02 4.07
CA MET A 16 11.95 -13.80 4.58
C MET A 16 10.41 -13.85 4.50
N LEU A 17 9.89 -14.39 3.40
CA LEU A 17 8.44 -14.52 3.18
C LEU A 17 7.86 -15.83 3.71
N GLN A 18 8.71 -16.71 4.27
CA GLN A 18 8.34 -18.08 4.67
C GLN A 18 7.68 -18.88 3.54
N LEU A 19 8.15 -18.69 2.31
CA LEU A 19 7.66 -19.37 1.11
C LEU A 19 8.64 -20.44 0.64
N SER A 20 8.14 -21.38 -0.19
CA SER A 20 9.03 -22.29 -0.91
C SER A 20 9.83 -21.53 -1.99
N LYS A 21 11.05 -21.98 -2.31
CA LYS A 21 11.84 -21.42 -3.42
C LYS A 21 11.04 -21.44 -4.73
N ASN A 22 10.30 -22.52 -4.98
CA ASN A 22 9.48 -22.67 -6.18
C ASN A 22 8.40 -21.58 -6.26
N THR A 23 7.79 -21.23 -5.12
CA THR A 23 6.82 -20.13 -5.06
C THR A 23 7.48 -18.81 -5.41
N VAL A 24 8.67 -18.52 -4.87
CA VAL A 24 9.43 -17.30 -5.20
C VAL A 24 9.79 -17.25 -6.69
N TYR A 25 10.26 -18.36 -7.27
CA TYR A 25 10.50 -18.43 -8.71
C TYR A 25 9.22 -18.25 -9.54
N GLY A 26 8.09 -18.78 -9.07
CA GLY A 26 6.79 -18.58 -9.69
C GLY A 26 6.31 -17.13 -9.64
N LEU A 27 6.57 -16.42 -8.52
CA LEU A 27 6.27 -14.99 -8.39
C LEU A 27 7.13 -14.15 -9.36
N ILE A 28 8.40 -14.51 -9.52
CA ILE A 28 9.28 -13.86 -10.49
C ILE A 28 8.81 -14.12 -11.93
N SER A 29 8.42 -15.37 -12.26
CA SER A 29 7.99 -15.71 -13.62
C SER A 29 6.64 -15.10 -13.99
N ARG A 30 5.73 -14.91 -13.02
CA ARG A 30 4.46 -14.20 -13.22
C ARG A 30 4.61 -12.67 -13.24
N GLY A 31 5.80 -12.15 -12.92
CA GLY A 31 6.06 -10.71 -12.87
C GLY A 31 5.56 -10.02 -11.60
N GLU A 32 5.09 -10.78 -10.60
CA GLU A 32 4.67 -10.26 -9.29
C GLU A 32 5.86 -9.79 -8.46
N ILE A 33 7.03 -10.42 -8.62
CA ILE A 33 8.30 -9.98 -8.03
C ILE A 33 9.25 -9.55 -9.15
N ILE A 34 9.64 -8.28 -9.13
CA ILE A 34 10.68 -7.77 -10.03
C ILE A 34 12.04 -8.32 -9.58
N ALA A 35 12.70 -9.04 -10.47
CA ALA A 35 14.04 -9.58 -10.26
C ALA A 35 14.90 -9.39 -11.50
N LYS A 36 16.22 -9.26 -11.30
CA LYS A 36 17.20 -9.21 -12.38
C LYS A 36 18.08 -10.45 -12.34
N ARG A 37 18.20 -11.17 -13.45
CA ARG A 37 19.15 -12.27 -13.58
C ARG A 37 20.56 -11.69 -13.75
N ILE A 38 21.47 -12.06 -12.86
CA ILE A 38 22.88 -11.67 -12.90
C ILE A 38 23.70 -12.96 -12.89
N GLY A 39 24.30 -13.29 -14.03
CA GLY A 39 24.94 -14.59 -14.24
C GLY A 39 23.91 -15.73 -14.17
N LYS A 40 24.13 -16.69 -13.27
CA LYS A 40 23.26 -17.87 -13.08
C LYS A 40 22.19 -17.69 -11.98
N VAL A 41 22.17 -16.55 -11.28
CA VAL A 41 21.33 -16.34 -10.09
C VAL A 41 20.46 -15.10 -10.28
N TYR A 42 19.25 -15.12 -9.73
CA TYR A 42 18.39 -13.94 -9.67
C TYR A 42 18.75 -13.04 -8.50
N ARG A 43 18.62 -11.73 -8.68
CA ARG A 43 18.76 -10.72 -7.64
C ARG A 43 17.49 -9.90 -7.56
N ILE A 44 16.93 -9.85 -6.36
CA ILE A 44 15.64 -9.22 -6.07
C ILE A 44 15.93 -7.97 -5.23
N PRO A 45 15.67 -6.76 -5.74
CA PRO A 45 15.82 -5.53 -4.96
C PRO A 45 14.88 -5.52 -3.75
N ALA A 46 15.34 -4.97 -2.61
CA ALA A 46 14.49 -4.81 -1.43
C ALA A 46 13.19 -4.05 -1.73
N LYS A 47 13.26 -3.03 -2.60
CA LYS A 47 12.10 -2.24 -3.06
C LYS A 47 11.06 -3.06 -3.83
N SER A 48 11.45 -4.19 -4.41
CA SER A 48 10.51 -5.06 -5.12
C SER A 48 9.75 -5.99 -4.16
N LEU A 49 10.27 -6.16 -2.94
CA LEU A 49 9.62 -6.95 -1.90
C LEU A 49 8.64 -6.13 -1.08
N SER A 50 8.83 -4.81 -0.95
CA SER A 50 7.89 -3.96 -0.21
C SER A 50 6.47 -4.15 -0.72
N PHE A 51 6.29 -4.26 -2.05
CA PHE A 51 4.99 -4.53 -2.66
C PHE A 51 4.33 -5.85 -2.23
N VAL A 52 5.12 -6.86 -1.87
CA VAL A 52 4.63 -8.17 -1.39
C VAL A 52 4.36 -8.14 0.10
N PHE A 53 5.18 -7.43 0.88
CA PHE A 53 4.97 -7.23 2.33
C PHE A 53 3.78 -6.33 2.64
N GLU A 54 3.51 -5.36 1.77
CA GLU A 54 2.46 -4.35 1.89
C GLU A 54 1.18 -4.72 1.14
N GLY A 55 1.14 -5.91 0.52
CA GLY A 55 0.24 -6.27 -0.57
C GLY A 55 -1.20 -5.82 -0.38
N LEU A 56 -1.72 -4.99 -1.31
CA LEU A 56 -3.09 -4.42 -1.39
C LEU A 56 -3.58 -3.65 -0.15
N ASP A 57 -3.16 -4.01 1.06
CA ASP A 57 -3.54 -3.43 2.34
C ASP A 57 -2.83 -2.11 2.60
N TYR A 58 -1.64 -1.85 2.04
CA TYR A 58 -0.95 -0.58 2.26
C TYR A 58 -1.56 0.58 1.47
N ASP A 59 -1.89 0.38 0.20
CA ASP A 59 -2.62 1.39 -0.59
C ASP A 59 -4.01 1.65 0.03
N LEU A 60 -4.69 0.59 0.50
CA LEU A 60 -5.97 0.69 1.20
C LEU A 60 -5.82 1.39 2.57
N TYR A 61 -4.76 1.10 3.33
CA TYR A 61 -4.43 1.74 4.59
C TYR A 61 -4.12 3.23 4.42
N LEU A 62 -3.35 3.59 3.39
CA LEU A 62 -3.05 4.99 3.08
C LEU A 62 -4.33 5.75 2.68
N ALA A 63 -5.17 5.16 1.83
CA ALA A 63 -6.47 5.73 1.46
C ALA A 63 -7.38 5.90 2.70
N GLU A 64 -7.43 4.90 3.58
CA GLU A 64 -8.19 4.96 4.83
C GLU A 64 -7.68 6.07 5.77
N GLN A 65 -6.36 6.22 5.91
CA GLN A 65 -5.76 7.32 6.68
C GLN A 65 -6.10 8.70 6.11
N GLU A 66 -6.18 8.82 4.79
CA GLU A 66 -6.54 10.07 4.12
C GLU A 66 -8.02 10.41 4.33
N ASP A 67 -8.91 9.41 4.22
CA ASP A 67 -10.34 9.55 4.51
C ASP A 67 -10.60 9.94 5.97
N LEU A 68 -9.92 9.29 6.91
CA LEU A 68 -10.01 9.59 8.34
C LEU A 68 -9.61 11.05 8.66
N LYS A 69 -8.59 11.58 7.98
CA LYS A 69 -8.17 12.99 8.13
C LYS A 69 -9.22 13.97 7.59
N ASN A 70 -9.98 13.59 6.57
CA ASN A 70 -10.97 14.45 5.93
C ASN A 70 -12.35 14.43 6.63
N LEU A 71 -12.65 13.34 7.35
CA LEU A 71 -13.86 13.10 8.12
C LEU A 71 -14.34 14.26 9.03
N PRO A 72 -13.49 14.95 9.82
CA PRO A 72 -13.92 16.08 10.65
C PRO A 72 -14.36 17.30 9.84
N LYS A 73 -13.74 17.55 8.68
CA LYS A 73 -14.12 18.66 7.78
C LYS A 73 -15.49 18.39 7.16
N ILE A 74 -15.72 17.15 6.73
CA ILE A 74 -17.00 16.71 6.16
C ILE A 74 -18.11 16.87 7.21
N LYS A 75 -17.91 16.36 8.43
CA LYS A 75 -18.86 16.52 9.55
C LYS A 75 -19.17 17.99 9.86
N LYS A 76 -18.15 18.87 9.86
CA LYS A 76 -18.33 20.31 10.06
C LYS A 76 -19.15 20.96 8.95
N SER A 77 -18.94 20.57 7.69
CA SER A 77 -19.71 21.07 6.54
C SER A 77 -21.18 20.60 6.58
N LEU A 78 -21.41 19.34 6.94
CA LEU A 78 -22.74 18.75 7.08
C LEU A 78 -23.53 19.40 8.21
N SER A 79 -22.87 19.65 9.35
CA SER A 79 -23.46 20.37 10.48
C SER A 79 -23.92 21.77 10.07
N LYS A 80 -23.05 22.56 9.42
CA LYS A 80 -23.41 23.90 8.91
C LYS A 80 -24.57 23.87 7.93
N THR A 81 -24.57 22.91 7.01
CA THR A 81 -25.62 22.75 6.00
C THR A 81 -26.96 22.39 6.64
N ARG A 82 -26.96 21.48 7.61
CA ARG A 82 -28.14 21.11 8.40
C ARG A 82 -28.69 22.29 9.21
N SER A 83 -27.83 23.05 9.88
CA SER A 83 -28.25 24.27 10.60
C SER A 83 -28.89 25.29 9.66
N LYS A 84 -28.29 25.52 8.48
CA LYS A 84 -28.81 26.45 7.47
C LYS A 84 -30.17 26.00 6.91
N LEU A 85 -30.34 24.72 6.64
CA LEU A 85 -31.61 24.12 6.22
C LEU A 85 -32.69 24.29 7.29
N TRP A 86 -32.36 24.05 8.55
CA TRP A 86 -33.28 24.19 9.67
C TRP A 86 -33.71 25.66 9.89
N LEU A 87 -32.76 26.60 9.83
CA LEU A 87 -32.99 28.05 9.86
C LEU A 87 -33.83 28.56 8.68
N LYS A 88 -33.70 27.96 7.50
CA LYS A 88 -34.51 28.32 6.32
C LYS A 88 -35.95 27.84 6.46
N LYS A 89 -36.15 26.63 7.02
CA LYS A 89 -37.47 26.04 7.23
C LYS A 89 -38.30 26.77 8.29
N SER A 90 -37.67 27.30 9.34
CA SER A 90 -38.36 28.05 10.41
C SER A 90 -38.76 29.48 10.03
N ARG A 91 -38.23 30.03 8.93
CA ARG A 91 -38.58 31.36 8.40
C ARG A 91 -39.66 31.32 7.32
N SER A 92 -40.07 30.13 6.89
CA SER A 92 -41.09 29.90 5.85
C SER A 92 -42.41 29.35 6.41
N SER A 93 -42.61 29.41 7.73
CA SER A 93 -43.85 29.06 8.44
C SER A 93 -44.31 30.24 9.28
#